data_AF-X1AEG4-F1
#
_entry.id   AF-X1AEG4-F1
#
_cell.length_a   1.000
_cell.length_b   1.000
_cell.length_c   1.000
_cell.angle_alpha   90.00
_cell.angle_beta   90.00
_cell.angle_gamma   90.00
#
_symmetry.space_group_name_H-M   'P 1'
#
loop_
_entity.id
_entity.type
_entity.pdbx_description
1 polymer ?
#
loop_
_entity_poly.entity_id
_entity_poly.type
_entity_poly.pdbx_seq_one_letter_code
_entity_poly.pdbx_strand_id
1 'polypeptide(L)'
;MGDWSECKLGDIVTFQRGFDITKKEQVPGAYPVVSSSGIKSYHTMYKVKSPGVVVGRKGTLGTVFYLNTDFWPHDTTLWVRNFYGNYPLFVFYFLKEFHFEQYDVGSSNPTLNRNHIHLLPSTIPPLPEQKAIASVLSSLDDKIDLLHRQNKTLEAMAEMLFRQWFVEEAQEDWEEKPLDEVADYLNGLACQKYPPKNVVDKLPVLKIKELRNGFTDNSDWATTDVKEDYIVQRGDIIFSWSGSLLV
;
A
#
# COMPACT_ATOMS: atom_id res chain seq x y z
N MET A 1 -2.08 34.15 0.46
CA MET A 1 -2.77 32.98 1.04
C MET A 1 -4.12 33.49 1.50
N GLY A 2 -5.21 32.87 1.07
CA GLY A 2 -6.52 33.26 1.58
C GLY A 2 -6.66 32.79 3.03
N ASP A 3 -7.45 33.49 3.84
CA ASP A 3 -7.76 33.02 5.18
C ASP A 3 -8.63 31.75 5.08
N TRP A 4 -8.16 30.67 5.69
CA TRP A 4 -8.92 29.43 5.80
C TRP A 4 -10.08 29.65 6.77
N SER A 5 -11.25 29.13 6.43
CA SER A 5 -12.44 29.28 7.27
C SER A 5 -12.59 28.09 8.21
N GLU A 6 -12.77 28.37 9.50
CA GLU A 6 -13.15 27.35 10.49
C GLU A 6 -14.60 26.90 10.25
N CYS A 7 -14.82 25.59 10.24
CA CYS A 7 -16.11 24.96 10.02
C CYS A 7 -16.15 23.57 10.65
N LYS A 8 -17.23 22.84 10.44
CA LYS A 8 -17.31 21.40 10.77
C LYS A 8 -17.19 20.58 9.49
N LEU A 9 -16.77 19.33 9.62
CA LEU A 9 -16.71 18.39 8.49
C LEU A 9 -18.07 18.27 7.76
N GLY A 10 -19.18 18.32 8.51
CA GLY A 10 -20.53 18.31 7.94
C GLY A 10 -20.87 19.51 7.05
N ASP A 11 -20.19 20.65 7.24
CA ASP A 11 -20.34 21.85 6.41
C ASP A 11 -19.53 21.72 5.10
N ILE A 12 -18.51 20.85 5.09
CA ILE A 12 -17.67 20.56 3.91
C ILE A 12 -18.30 19.45 3.07
N VAL A 13 -18.79 18.39 3.71
CA VAL A 13 -19.36 17.21 3.05
C VAL A 13 -20.56 16.59 3.76
N THR A 14 -21.57 16.19 2.99
CA THR A 14 -22.58 15.24 3.46
C THR A 14 -22.18 13.82 3.12
N PHE A 15 -21.97 12.96 4.11
CA PHE A 15 -21.78 11.53 3.89
C PHE A 15 -23.12 10.78 3.83
N GLN A 16 -23.19 9.76 2.98
CA GLN A 16 -24.31 8.84 2.90
C GLN A 16 -23.82 7.39 2.90
N ARG A 17 -24.54 6.50 3.59
CA ARG A 17 -24.26 5.05 3.52
C ARG A 17 -24.43 4.58 2.08
N GLY A 18 -23.55 3.68 1.64
CA GLY A 18 -23.73 2.96 0.39
C GLY A 18 -24.96 2.04 0.38
N PHE A 19 -25.05 1.24 -0.68
CA PHE A 19 -26.18 0.36 -0.97
C PHE A 19 -25.76 -1.10 -0.85
N ASP A 20 -26.61 -1.91 -0.24
CA ASP A 20 -26.42 -3.35 -0.14
C ASP A 20 -26.44 -3.99 -1.54
N ILE A 21 -25.47 -4.84 -1.84
CA ILE A 21 -25.45 -5.71 -3.03
C ILE A 21 -24.62 -6.97 -2.74
N THR A 22 -25.27 -8.12 -2.76
CA THR A 22 -24.60 -9.41 -2.48
C THR A 22 -23.79 -9.87 -3.69
N LYS A 23 -22.80 -10.76 -3.46
CA LYS A 23 -22.00 -11.35 -4.55
C LYS A 23 -22.85 -12.07 -5.61
N LYS A 24 -24.01 -12.62 -5.24
CA LYS A 24 -24.91 -13.32 -6.18
C LYS A 24 -25.67 -12.35 -7.08
N GLU A 25 -25.93 -11.13 -6.61
CA GLU A 25 -26.61 -10.07 -7.38
C GLU A 25 -25.63 -9.31 -8.29
N GLN A 26 -24.34 -9.37 -7.99
CA GLN A 26 -23.30 -8.73 -8.79
C GLN A 26 -23.10 -9.46 -10.11
N VAL A 27 -23.52 -8.81 -11.19
CA VAL A 27 -23.23 -9.21 -12.57
C VAL A 27 -22.03 -8.41 -13.08
N PRO A 28 -20.96 -9.06 -13.62
CA PRO A 28 -19.82 -8.36 -14.21
C PRO A 28 -20.26 -7.27 -15.20
N GLY A 29 -19.73 -6.07 -15.06
CA GLY A 29 -20.12 -4.92 -15.86
C GLY A 29 -19.09 -3.79 -15.81
N ALA A 30 -19.48 -2.60 -16.24
CA ALA A 30 -18.58 -1.45 -16.38
C ALA A 30 -18.37 -0.65 -15.08
N TYR A 31 -19.28 -0.75 -14.11
CA TYR A 31 -19.29 0.14 -12.96
C TYR A 31 -18.67 -0.51 -11.72
N PRO A 32 -17.65 0.09 -11.09
CA PRO A 32 -17.00 -0.50 -9.93
C PRO A 32 -17.94 -0.56 -8.71
N VAL A 33 -17.87 -1.66 -7.98
CA VAL A 33 -18.46 -1.80 -6.64
C VAL A 33 -17.38 -1.46 -5.62
N VAL A 34 -17.54 -0.35 -4.92
CA VAL A 34 -16.53 0.20 -4.00
C VAL A 34 -16.86 -0.23 -2.57
N SER A 35 -15.99 -1.05 -1.97
CA SER A 35 -16.09 -1.47 -0.56
C SER A 35 -15.08 -0.72 0.32
N SER A 36 -15.12 -0.91 1.65
CA SER A 36 -14.10 -0.33 2.54
C SER A 36 -12.68 -0.82 2.22
N SER A 37 -12.58 -1.99 1.58
CA SER A 37 -11.30 -2.59 1.18
C SER A 37 -10.91 -2.28 -0.27
N GLY A 38 -11.59 -1.31 -0.90
CA GLY A 38 -11.39 -0.94 -2.30
C GLY A 38 -12.32 -1.68 -3.26
N ILE A 39 -11.98 -1.59 -4.55
CA ILE A 39 -12.74 -2.15 -5.67
C ILE A 39 -12.28 -3.58 -5.90
N LYS A 40 -13.20 -4.54 -5.73
CA LYS A 40 -12.93 -5.98 -5.93
C LYS A 40 -13.82 -6.62 -6.99
N SER A 41 -14.84 -5.90 -7.44
CA SER A 41 -15.82 -6.38 -8.41
C SER A 41 -16.47 -5.20 -9.13
N TYR A 42 -17.17 -5.54 -10.21
CA TYR A 42 -17.88 -4.59 -11.05
C TYR A 42 -19.33 -5.05 -11.23
N HIS A 43 -20.21 -4.10 -11.48
CA HIS A 43 -21.62 -4.30 -11.71
C HIS A 43 -22.08 -3.62 -13.01
N THR A 44 -23.18 -4.11 -13.59
CA THR A 44 -23.80 -3.55 -14.80
C THR A 44 -24.55 -2.25 -14.54
N MET A 45 -24.91 -1.95 -13.29
CA MET A 45 -25.58 -0.72 -12.88
C MET A 45 -24.77 0.05 -11.84
N TYR A 46 -24.94 1.37 -11.82
CA TYR A 46 -24.40 2.26 -10.80
C TYR A 46 -25.52 2.83 -9.91
N LYS A 47 -25.13 3.38 -8.76
CA LYS A 47 -26.05 4.13 -7.87
C LYS A 47 -25.66 5.59 -7.73
N VAL A 48 -24.40 5.93 -7.98
CA VAL A 48 -23.86 7.27 -7.83
C VAL A 48 -23.08 7.64 -9.08
N LYS A 49 -23.28 8.88 -9.55
CA LYS A 49 -22.53 9.42 -10.68
C LYS A 49 -21.18 9.97 -10.24
N SER A 50 -20.21 9.88 -11.12
CA SER A 50 -18.92 10.55 -10.97
C SER A 50 -19.01 12.08 -11.10
N PRO A 51 -18.00 12.82 -10.59
CA PRO A 51 -16.91 12.36 -9.71
C PRO A 51 -17.42 12.02 -8.30
N GLY A 52 -16.80 11.04 -7.65
CA GLY A 52 -17.19 10.59 -6.31
C GLY A 52 -16.02 10.41 -5.35
N VAL A 53 -16.29 10.63 -4.06
CA VAL A 53 -15.36 10.31 -2.97
C VAL A 53 -16.03 9.31 -2.04
N VAL A 54 -15.33 8.23 -1.70
CA VAL A 54 -15.83 7.13 -0.86
C VAL A 54 -14.85 6.85 0.27
N VAL A 55 -15.37 6.75 1.50
CA VAL A 55 -14.61 6.43 2.72
C VAL A 55 -15.04 5.07 3.25
N GLY A 56 -14.08 4.26 3.68
CA GLY A 56 -14.31 3.01 4.40
C GLY A 56 -15.01 3.26 5.74
N ARG A 57 -16.16 2.62 5.97
CA ARG A 57 -16.97 2.82 7.19
C ARG A 57 -16.96 1.61 8.10
N LYS A 58 -16.93 0.40 7.56
CA LYS A 58 -16.94 -0.86 8.32
C LYS A 58 -15.77 -1.75 7.92
N GLY A 59 -15.07 -2.32 8.89
CA GLY A 59 -13.91 -3.19 8.67
C GLY A 59 -12.63 -2.38 8.57
N THR A 60 -12.19 -2.05 7.35
CA THR A 60 -11.04 -1.15 7.14
C THR A 60 -11.51 0.31 7.21
N LEU A 61 -11.13 1.03 8.26
CA LEU A 61 -11.38 2.47 8.38
C LEU A 61 -10.28 3.26 7.69
N GLY A 62 -10.57 4.53 7.38
CA GLY A 62 -9.58 5.49 6.90
C GLY A 62 -9.20 5.36 5.42
N THR A 63 -9.59 4.28 4.75
CA THR A 63 -9.43 4.19 3.30
C THR A 63 -10.33 5.21 2.60
N VAL A 64 -9.74 6.01 1.70
CA VAL A 64 -10.46 6.99 0.89
C VAL A 64 -10.19 6.70 -0.58
N PHE A 65 -11.25 6.69 -1.39
CA PHE A 65 -11.20 6.41 -2.83
C PHE A 65 -11.79 7.58 -3.61
N TYR A 66 -11.11 7.97 -4.68
CA TYR A 66 -11.62 8.90 -5.69
C TYR A 66 -12.08 8.14 -6.93
N LEU A 67 -13.27 8.44 -7.42
CA LEU A 67 -13.90 7.73 -8.53
C LEU A 67 -14.20 8.71 -9.67
N ASN A 68 -13.54 8.50 -10.80
CA ASN A 68 -13.74 9.23 -12.05
C ASN A 68 -14.79 8.58 -12.98
N THR A 69 -15.43 7.51 -12.52
CA THR A 69 -16.50 6.80 -13.24
C THR A 69 -17.68 6.61 -12.32
N ASP A 70 -18.89 6.53 -12.88
CA ASP A 70 -20.08 6.17 -12.13
C ASP A 70 -19.86 4.84 -11.39
N PHE A 71 -20.44 4.70 -10.20
CA PHE A 71 -20.05 3.62 -9.28
C PHE A 71 -21.20 3.18 -8.37
N TRP A 72 -20.98 2.03 -7.73
CA TRP A 72 -21.84 1.51 -6.68
C TRP A 72 -21.08 1.53 -5.34
N PRO A 73 -21.35 2.49 -4.44
CA PRO A 73 -20.80 2.43 -3.09
C PRO A 73 -21.47 1.32 -2.31
N HIS A 74 -20.70 0.35 -1.83
CA HIS A 74 -21.20 -0.76 -1.02
C HIS A 74 -21.62 -0.26 0.38
N ASP A 75 -22.51 -0.99 1.05
CA ASP A 75 -23.10 -0.60 2.33
C ASP A 75 -22.07 -0.40 3.47
N THR A 76 -20.91 -1.03 3.33
CA THR A 76 -19.73 -0.92 4.20
C THR A 76 -19.03 0.44 4.08
N THR A 77 -19.45 1.31 3.17
CA THR A 77 -18.82 2.61 2.89
C THR A 77 -19.71 3.80 3.23
N LEU A 78 -19.08 4.96 3.35
CA LEU A 78 -19.72 6.28 3.30
C LEU A 78 -19.25 7.02 2.05
N TRP A 79 -20.16 7.36 1.15
CA TRP A 79 -19.83 8.18 -0.02
C TRP A 79 -20.25 9.64 0.21
N VAL A 80 -19.54 10.58 -0.41
CA VAL A 80 -19.88 12.00 -0.32
C VAL A 80 -21.07 12.30 -1.23
N ARG A 81 -22.23 12.52 -0.61
CA ARG A 81 -23.49 12.89 -1.27
C ARG A 81 -23.52 14.32 -1.76
N ASN A 82 -22.93 15.23 -0.99
CA ASN A 82 -22.89 16.64 -1.30
C ASN A 82 -21.54 17.20 -0.90
N PHE A 83 -20.94 17.97 -1.81
CA PHE A 83 -19.66 18.65 -1.63
C PHE A 83 -19.83 20.12 -1.23
N TYR A 84 -21.05 20.66 -1.20
CA TYR A 84 -21.34 22.06 -0.86
C TYR A 84 -20.52 23.10 -1.66
N GLY A 85 -20.22 22.79 -2.92
CA GLY A 85 -19.41 23.65 -3.80
C GLY A 85 -17.89 23.47 -3.66
N ASN A 86 -17.43 22.62 -2.74
CA ASN A 86 -16.02 22.27 -2.61
C ASN A 86 -15.56 21.39 -3.78
N TYR A 87 -14.27 21.51 -4.13
CA TYR A 87 -13.69 20.78 -5.24
C TYR A 87 -13.53 19.29 -4.90
N PRO A 88 -14.15 18.33 -5.63
CA PRO A 88 -14.18 16.92 -5.23
C PRO A 88 -12.82 16.27 -5.02
N LEU A 89 -11.84 16.61 -5.85
CA LEU A 89 -10.49 16.07 -5.74
C LEU A 89 -9.72 16.65 -4.54
N PHE A 90 -9.97 17.93 -4.21
CA PHE A 90 -9.47 18.48 -2.95
C PHE A 90 -10.07 17.74 -1.75
N VAL A 91 -11.39 17.50 -1.77
CA VAL A 91 -12.08 16.74 -0.71
C VAL A 91 -11.49 15.33 -0.58
N PHE A 92 -11.16 14.66 -1.68
CA PHE A 92 -10.45 13.39 -1.63
C PHE A 92 -9.14 13.47 -0.82
N TYR A 93 -8.25 14.41 -1.17
CA TYR A 93 -6.98 14.58 -0.46
C TYR A 93 -7.17 15.01 1.00
N PHE A 94 -8.10 15.95 1.24
CA PHE A 94 -8.44 16.41 2.58
C PHE A 94 -8.91 15.25 3.48
N LEU A 95 -9.77 14.36 2.96
CA LEU A 95 -10.25 13.21 3.74
C LEU A 95 -9.17 12.14 3.94
N LYS A 96 -8.16 12.02 3.05
CA LYS A 96 -7.03 11.11 3.27
C LYS A 96 -6.21 11.48 4.51
N GLU A 97 -6.08 12.77 4.80
CA GLU A 97 -5.34 13.28 5.97
C GLU A 97 -6.19 13.35 7.24
N PHE A 98 -7.48 13.02 7.18
CA PHE A 98 -8.41 13.20 8.29
C PHE A 98 -8.28 12.14 9.41
N HIS A 99 -7.44 11.11 9.24
CA HIS A 99 -7.15 10.05 10.21
C HIS A 99 -8.40 9.46 10.90
N PHE A 100 -9.35 8.96 10.09
CA PHE A 100 -10.64 8.47 10.57
C PHE A 100 -10.56 7.36 11.63
N GLU A 101 -9.46 6.62 11.68
CA GLU A 101 -9.20 5.53 12.63
C GLU A 101 -9.30 6.01 14.09
N GLN A 102 -9.04 7.29 14.36
CA GLN A 102 -9.13 7.89 15.70
C GLN A 102 -10.59 8.04 16.18
N TYR A 103 -11.57 7.92 15.29
CA TYR A 103 -12.99 8.10 15.57
C TYR A 103 -13.77 6.79 15.49
N ASP A 104 -13.08 5.66 15.60
CA ASP A 104 -13.70 4.34 15.67
C ASP A 104 -14.62 4.22 16.91
N VAL A 105 -15.82 3.69 16.69
CA VAL A 105 -16.78 3.38 17.76
C VAL A 105 -17.14 1.88 17.80
N GLY A 106 -16.45 1.05 17.01
CA GLY A 106 -16.64 -0.40 16.96
C GLY A 106 -15.89 -1.11 18.10
N SER A 107 -16.54 -2.08 18.75
CA SER A 107 -15.89 -2.90 19.79
C SER A 107 -15.02 -4.01 19.20
N SER A 108 -15.56 -4.77 18.25
CA SER A 108 -14.87 -5.90 17.60
C SER A 108 -14.67 -5.70 16.09
N ASN A 109 -15.47 -4.84 15.47
CA ASN A 109 -15.38 -4.49 14.05
C ASN A 109 -15.36 -2.96 13.92
N PRO A 110 -14.25 -2.37 13.45
CA PRO A 110 -14.14 -0.93 13.32
C PRO A 110 -15.30 -0.33 12.52
N THR A 111 -15.92 0.70 13.06
CA THR A 111 -17.12 1.33 12.49
C THR A 111 -17.10 2.83 12.69
N LEU A 112 -17.31 3.59 11.60
CA LEU A 112 -17.55 5.03 11.67
C LEU A 112 -19.03 5.35 11.85
N ASN A 113 -19.31 6.23 12.81
CA ASN A 113 -20.60 6.88 12.97
C ASN A 113 -20.60 8.23 12.24
N ARG A 114 -21.38 8.31 11.17
CA ARG A 114 -21.55 9.54 10.37
C ARG A 114 -21.90 10.76 11.23
N ASN A 115 -22.83 10.61 12.17
CA ASN A 115 -23.33 11.74 12.94
C ASN A 115 -22.24 12.30 13.89
N HIS A 116 -21.26 11.48 14.28
CA HIS A 116 -20.12 11.93 15.07
C HIS A 116 -19.10 12.65 14.19
N ILE A 117 -18.69 12.04 13.07
CA ILE A 117 -17.66 12.63 12.20
C ILE A 117 -18.11 13.96 11.59
N HIS A 118 -19.41 14.15 11.34
CA HIS A 118 -19.95 15.42 10.84
C HIS A 118 -19.79 16.61 11.79
N LEU A 119 -19.60 16.36 13.09
CA LEU A 119 -19.45 17.42 14.09
C LEU A 119 -18.00 17.84 14.31
N LEU A 120 -17.05 17.12 13.70
CA LEU A 120 -15.63 17.36 13.93
C LEU A 120 -15.20 18.72 13.36
N PRO A 121 -14.38 19.48 14.11
CA PRO A 121 -13.85 20.75 13.64
C PRO A 121 -12.95 20.55 12.43
N SER A 122 -12.98 21.49 11.50
CA SER A 122 -12.22 21.44 10.26
C SER A 122 -11.95 22.85 9.75
N THR A 123 -11.00 22.97 8.84
CA THR A 123 -10.69 24.23 8.15
C THR A 123 -10.73 23.99 6.65
N ILE A 124 -11.30 24.97 5.93
CA ILE A 124 -11.47 24.88 4.48
C ILE A 124 -10.86 26.11 3.79
N PRO A 125 -9.99 25.93 2.79
CA PRO A 125 -9.52 27.05 1.97
C PRO A 125 -10.57 27.50 0.95
N PRO A 126 -10.44 28.72 0.39
CA PRO A 126 -11.26 29.17 -0.73
C PRO A 126 -11.12 28.26 -1.97
N LEU A 127 -12.17 28.19 -2.79
CA LEU A 127 -12.22 27.31 -3.97
C LEU A 127 -11.01 27.43 -4.94
N PRO A 128 -10.47 28.63 -5.25
CA PRO A 128 -9.27 28.73 -6.08
C PRO A 128 -8.06 28.02 -5.47
N GLU A 129 -7.90 28.11 -4.15
CA GLU A 129 -6.82 27.47 -3.41
C GLU A 129 -7.05 25.95 -3.31
N GLN A 130 -8.29 25.48 -3.12
CA GLN A 130 -8.63 24.05 -3.21
C GLN A 130 -8.20 23.44 -4.55
N LYS A 131 -8.48 24.13 -5.67
CA LYS A 131 -8.09 23.67 -7.00
C LYS A 131 -6.58 23.65 -7.18
N ALA A 132 -5.87 24.67 -6.68
CA ALA A 132 -4.42 24.73 -6.74
C ALA A 132 -3.77 23.57 -5.96
N ILE A 133 -4.22 23.33 -4.72
CA ILE A 133 -3.75 22.21 -3.88
C ILE A 133 -4.01 20.88 -4.60
N ALA A 134 -5.24 20.64 -5.05
CA ALA A 134 -5.61 19.41 -5.73
C ALA A 134 -4.81 19.19 -7.03
N SER A 135 -4.51 20.25 -7.78
CA SER A 135 -3.70 20.17 -9.01
C SER A 135 -2.26 19.75 -8.73
N VAL A 136 -1.65 20.28 -7.66
CA VAL A 136 -0.28 19.91 -7.29
C VAL A 136 -0.23 18.45 -6.82
N LEU A 137 -1.13 18.06 -5.91
CA LEU A 137 -1.17 16.70 -5.37
C LEU A 137 -1.47 15.65 -6.46
N SER A 138 -2.42 15.92 -7.35
CA SER A 138 -2.72 15.01 -8.46
C SER A 138 -1.57 14.88 -9.45
N SER A 139 -0.82 15.95 -9.72
CA SER A 139 0.38 15.86 -10.57
C SER A 139 1.45 14.97 -9.96
N LEU A 140 1.54 14.92 -8.62
CA LEU A 140 2.46 14.03 -7.91
C LEU A 140 1.98 12.57 -7.95
N ASP A 141 0.69 12.32 -7.72
CA ASP A 141 0.10 11.00 -7.84
C ASP A 141 0.25 10.43 -9.27
N ASP A 142 -0.01 11.25 -10.30
CA ASP A 142 0.19 10.88 -11.71
C ASP A 142 1.65 10.47 -11.99
N LYS A 143 2.60 11.17 -11.38
CA LYS A 143 4.03 10.86 -11.51
C LYS A 143 4.39 9.55 -10.80
N ILE A 144 3.84 9.30 -9.61
CA ILE A 144 4.03 8.04 -8.88
C ILE A 144 3.48 6.86 -9.70
N ASP A 145 2.27 7.00 -10.24
CA ASP A 145 1.65 5.99 -11.10
C ASP A 145 2.48 5.72 -12.36
N LEU A 146 3.02 6.77 -13.00
CA LEU A 146 3.91 6.63 -14.14
C LEU A 146 5.18 5.86 -13.78
N LEU A 147 5.83 6.20 -12.66
CA LEU A 147 7.05 5.53 -12.20
C LEU A 147 6.79 4.05 -11.89
N HIS A 148 5.67 3.72 -11.26
CA HIS A 148 5.31 2.32 -11.02
C HIS A 148 5.10 1.53 -12.31
N ARG A 149 4.46 2.13 -13.34
CA ARG A 149 4.32 1.49 -14.65
C ARG A 149 5.65 1.31 -15.36
N GLN A 150 6.54 2.31 -15.26
CA GLN A 150 7.89 2.22 -15.81
C GLN A 150 8.70 1.10 -15.15
N ASN A 151 8.72 1.03 -13.81
CA ASN A 151 9.40 -0.04 -13.08
C ASN A 151 8.89 -1.42 -13.50
N LYS A 152 7.57 -1.60 -13.56
CA LYS A 152 6.97 -2.87 -14.02
C LYS A 152 7.38 -3.23 -15.46
N THR A 153 7.49 -2.24 -16.34
CA THR A 153 7.92 -2.45 -17.72
C THR A 153 9.40 -2.83 -17.78
N LEU A 154 10.26 -2.16 -16.99
CA LEU A 154 11.69 -2.46 -16.89
C LEU A 154 11.94 -3.85 -16.31
N GLU A 155 11.20 -4.24 -15.27
CA GLU A 155 11.25 -5.59 -14.70
C GLU A 155 10.89 -6.65 -15.76
N ALA A 156 9.79 -6.45 -16.50
CA ALA A 156 9.38 -7.37 -17.56
C ALA A 156 10.41 -7.45 -18.70
N MET A 157 11.02 -6.32 -19.08
CA MET A 157 12.09 -6.30 -20.08
C MET A 157 13.34 -7.04 -19.58
N ALA A 158 13.72 -6.87 -18.31
CA ALA A 158 14.84 -7.58 -17.72
C ALA A 158 14.61 -9.09 -17.69
N GLU A 159 13.41 -9.54 -17.30
CA GLU A 159 13.01 -10.95 -17.33
C GLU A 159 13.06 -11.53 -18.75
N MET A 160 12.55 -10.80 -19.73
CA MET A 160 12.60 -11.19 -21.14
C MET A 160 14.03 -11.32 -21.66
N LEU A 161 14.90 -10.34 -21.38
CA LEU A 161 16.30 -10.37 -21.81
C LEU A 161 17.07 -11.49 -21.13
N PHE A 162 16.80 -11.74 -19.84
CA PHE A 162 17.40 -12.87 -19.13
C PHE A 162 17.01 -14.20 -19.79
N ARG A 163 15.72 -14.40 -20.07
CA ARG A 163 15.25 -15.61 -20.76
C ARG A 163 15.87 -15.73 -22.15
N GLN A 164 15.93 -14.65 -22.91
CA GLN A 164 16.53 -14.66 -24.24
C GLN A 164 18.00 -15.08 -24.17
N TRP A 165 18.81 -14.43 -23.34
CA TRP A 165 20.26 -14.67 -23.30
C TRP A 165 20.67 -15.97 -22.64
N PHE A 166 20.01 -16.36 -21.55
CA PHE A 166 20.44 -17.49 -20.74
C PHE A 166 19.66 -18.79 -20.99
N VAL A 167 18.54 -18.72 -21.73
CA VAL A 167 17.71 -19.91 -22.00
C VAL A 167 17.54 -20.14 -23.50
N GLU A 168 17.14 -19.13 -24.26
CA GLU A 168 16.86 -19.29 -25.70
C GLU A 168 18.13 -19.26 -26.55
N GLU A 169 19.07 -18.37 -26.21
CA GLU A 169 20.36 -18.18 -26.89
C GLU A 169 21.53 -18.75 -26.07
N ALA A 170 21.25 -19.74 -25.22
CA ALA A 170 22.28 -20.43 -24.45
C ALA A 170 23.35 -20.99 -25.40
N GLN A 171 24.62 -20.69 -25.12
CA GLN A 171 25.72 -21.05 -26.01
C GLN A 171 25.98 -22.56 -25.95
N GLU A 172 26.34 -23.16 -27.09
CA GLU A 172 26.54 -24.62 -27.18
C GLU A 172 27.68 -25.15 -26.29
N ASP A 173 28.60 -24.28 -25.88
CA ASP A 173 29.70 -24.58 -24.96
C ASP A 173 29.36 -24.41 -23.48
N TRP A 174 28.13 -24.00 -23.14
CA TRP A 174 27.68 -23.94 -21.75
C TRP A 174 27.38 -25.34 -21.21
N GLU A 175 27.88 -25.62 -20.01
CA GLU A 175 27.68 -26.89 -19.32
C GLU A 175 26.54 -26.76 -18.30
N GLU A 176 25.60 -27.70 -18.33
CA GLU A 176 24.62 -27.87 -17.26
C GLU A 176 25.28 -28.58 -16.07
N LYS A 177 25.29 -27.93 -14.90
CA LYS A 177 25.82 -28.49 -13.66
C LYS A 177 24.81 -28.40 -12.54
N PRO A 178 24.80 -29.37 -11.61
CA PRO A 178 24.02 -29.25 -10.40
C PRO A 178 24.56 -28.09 -9.55
N LEU A 179 23.69 -27.48 -8.76
CA LEU A 179 24.01 -26.25 -8.03
C LEU A 179 25.20 -26.43 -7.06
N ASP A 180 25.30 -27.58 -6.42
CA ASP A 180 26.38 -27.95 -5.49
C ASP A 180 27.76 -28.08 -6.14
N GLU A 181 27.85 -28.10 -7.48
CA GLU A 181 29.11 -28.01 -8.21
C GLU A 181 29.51 -26.58 -8.59
N VAL A 182 28.59 -25.60 -8.50
CA VAL A 182 28.86 -24.21 -8.90
C VAL A 182 29.00 -23.25 -7.73
N ALA A 183 28.57 -23.64 -6.53
CA ALA A 183 28.68 -22.80 -5.34
C ALA A 183 28.75 -23.64 -4.05
N ASP A 184 29.39 -23.08 -3.02
CA ASP A 184 29.35 -23.62 -1.67
C ASP A 184 28.08 -23.14 -0.96
N TYR A 185 27.26 -24.08 -0.48
CA TYR A 185 26.03 -23.78 0.24
C TYR A 185 26.20 -23.95 1.73
N LEU A 186 25.96 -22.88 2.48
CA LEU A 186 25.99 -22.87 3.93
C LEU A 186 24.64 -22.49 4.52
N ASN A 187 24.11 -23.34 5.41
CA ASN A 187 22.92 -23.01 6.18
C ASN A 187 23.23 -21.98 7.27
N GLY A 188 22.28 -21.08 7.53
CA GLY A 188 22.42 -20.07 8.57
C GLY A 188 22.62 -20.65 9.97
N LEU A 189 23.38 -19.92 10.80
CA LEU A 189 23.65 -20.28 12.19
C LEU A 189 22.45 -19.95 13.09
N ALA A 190 22.19 -20.78 14.10
CA ALA A 190 21.28 -20.44 15.17
C ALA A 190 21.92 -19.39 16.11
N CYS A 191 21.95 -18.13 15.68
CA CYS A 191 22.67 -17.03 16.35
C CYS A 191 22.27 -16.79 17.82
N GLN A 192 21.11 -17.28 18.27
CA GLN A 192 20.73 -17.27 19.69
C GLN A 192 21.73 -18.01 20.59
N LYS A 193 22.47 -18.99 20.05
CA LYS A 193 23.54 -19.71 20.76
C LYS A 193 24.86 -18.94 20.83
N TYR A 194 24.95 -17.81 20.12
CA TYR A 194 26.15 -16.99 19.96
C TYR A 194 25.87 -15.53 20.35
N PRO A 195 25.40 -15.26 21.59
CA PRO A 195 25.07 -13.91 22.01
C PRO A 195 26.32 -13.01 22.02
N PRO A 196 26.16 -11.68 21.85
CA PRO A 196 27.27 -10.73 21.96
C PRO A 196 27.95 -10.84 23.33
N LYS A 197 29.29 -10.94 23.33
CA LYS A 197 30.07 -10.98 24.57
C LYS A 197 30.34 -9.59 25.12
N ASN A 198 30.37 -8.58 24.26
CA ASN A 198 30.57 -7.18 24.62
C ASN A 198 29.86 -6.28 23.58
N VAL A 199 29.95 -4.96 23.78
CA VAL A 199 29.27 -3.97 22.92
C VAL A 199 30.05 -3.62 21.65
N VAL A 200 31.32 -4.01 21.56
CA VAL A 200 32.26 -3.63 20.49
C VAL A 200 32.37 -4.72 19.42
N ASP A 201 32.61 -5.96 19.85
CA ASP A 201 32.87 -7.15 19.04
C ASP A 201 31.58 -7.94 18.81
N LYS A 202 30.68 -7.33 18.05
CA LYS A 202 29.41 -7.93 17.67
C LYS A 202 29.07 -7.63 16.21
N LEU A 203 28.35 -8.56 15.59
CA LEU A 203 27.82 -8.41 14.23
C LEU A 203 26.29 -8.45 14.27
N PRO A 204 25.62 -7.70 13.38
CA PRO A 204 24.17 -7.77 13.27
C PRO A 204 23.78 -9.12 12.65
N VAL A 205 22.72 -9.72 13.17
CA VAL A 205 22.21 -11.00 12.67
C VAL A 205 21.29 -10.75 11.49
N LEU A 206 21.62 -11.34 10.35
CA LEU A 206 20.80 -11.29 9.15
C LEU A 206 19.72 -12.38 9.20
N LYS A 207 18.45 -11.97 9.38
CA LYS A 207 17.28 -12.87 9.26
C LYS A 207 16.41 -12.41 8.09
N ILE A 208 15.33 -13.15 7.82
CA ILE A 208 14.36 -12.82 6.75
C ILE A 208 13.81 -11.38 6.91
N LYS A 209 13.64 -10.89 8.14
CA LYS A 209 13.16 -9.50 8.36
C LYS A 209 14.21 -8.46 7.96
N GLU A 210 15.49 -8.70 8.23
CA GLU A 210 16.59 -7.82 7.81
C GLU A 210 16.85 -7.90 6.30
N LEU A 211 16.71 -9.07 5.66
CA LEU A 211 16.77 -9.20 4.20
C LEU A 211 15.69 -8.34 3.51
N ARG A 212 14.51 -8.19 4.13
CA ARG A 212 13.40 -7.39 3.59
C ARG A 212 13.52 -5.89 3.87
N ASN A 213 13.92 -5.54 5.08
CA ASN A 213 13.77 -4.18 5.60
C ASN A 213 15.12 -3.49 5.87
N GLY A 214 16.23 -4.20 5.66
CA GLY A 214 17.54 -3.79 6.16
C GLY A 214 17.66 -3.92 7.68
N PHE A 215 18.80 -3.48 8.20
CA PHE A 215 19.06 -3.45 9.64
C PHE A 215 18.37 -2.26 10.31
N THR A 216 17.75 -2.52 11.45
CA THR A 216 17.08 -1.54 12.33
C THR A 216 17.61 -1.62 13.76
N ASP A 217 17.20 -0.70 14.64
CA ASP A 217 17.57 -0.71 16.07
C ASP A 217 17.09 -1.97 16.81
N ASN A 218 16.05 -2.64 16.31
CA ASN A 218 15.52 -3.89 16.84
C ASN A 218 16.14 -5.15 16.21
N SER A 219 17.26 -5.00 15.49
CA SER A 219 17.99 -6.14 14.93
C SER A 219 18.69 -6.91 16.04
N ASP A 220 18.73 -8.23 15.89
CA ASP A 220 19.48 -9.07 16.80
C ASP A 220 20.99 -8.93 16.51
N TRP A 221 21.80 -9.19 17.53
CA TRP A 221 23.26 -9.14 17.42
C TRP A 221 23.84 -10.48 17.86
N ALA A 222 24.97 -10.86 17.27
CA ALA A 222 25.73 -12.05 17.63
C ALA A 222 27.20 -11.69 17.89
N THR A 223 27.92 -12.55 18.60
CA THR A 223 29.38 -12.41 18.75
C THR A 223 30.08 -12.63 17.40
N THR A 224 31.25 -11.99 17.23
CA THR A 224 32.18 -12.27 16.13
C THR A 224 32.90 -13.62 16.27
N ASP A 225 32.81 -14.28 17.44
CA ASP A 225 33.42 -15.58 17.72
C ASP A 225 32.56 -16.73 17.16
N VAL A 226 32.45 -16.75 15.84
CA VAL A 226 31.82 -17.81 15.02
C VAL A 226 32.80 -18.22 13.93
N LYS A 227 32.59 -19.36 13.25
CA LYS A 227 33.42 -19.71 12.10
C LYS A 227 33.24 -18.65 11.01
N GLU A 228 34.33 -18.33 10.31
CA GLU A 228 34.38 -17.27 9.30
C GLU A 228 33.35 -17.46 8.19
N ASP A 229 33.05 -18.71 7.80
CA ASP A 229 32.03 -19.05 6.80
C ASP A 229 30.62 -18.52 7.15
N TYR A 230 30.31 -18.29 8.44
CA TYR A 230 29.02 -17.72 8.88
C TYR A 230 29.01 -16.19 8.95
N ILE A 231 30.14 -15.54 8.64
CA ILE A 231 30.25 -14.09 8.55
C ILE A 231 30.08 -13.71 7.09
N VAL A 232 28.93 -13.12 6.78
CA VAL A 232 28.60 -12.63 5.45
C VAL A 232 29.61 -11.59 4.99
N GLN A 233 30.19 -11.83 3.81
CA GLN A 233 31.10 -10.93 3.12
C GLN A 233 30.44 -10.29 1.91
N ARG A 234 31.09 -9.24 1.40
CA ARG A 234 30.66 -8.60 0.17
C ARG A 234 30.88 -9.55 -1.02
N GLY A 235 29.81 -9.92 -1.69
CA GLY A 235 29.81 -10.84 -2.83
C GLY A 235 29.05 -12.12 -2.56
N ASP A 236 28.75 -12.43 -1.30
CA ASP A 236 27.94 -13.59 -0.93
C ASP A 236 26.49 -13.41 -1.40
N ILE A 237 25.90 -14.50 -1.88
CA ILE A 237 24.48 -14.56 -2.27
C ILE A 237 23.71 -15.20 -1.13
N ILE A 238 22.67 -14.52 -0.65
CA ILE A 238 21.89 -14.95 0.51
C ILE A 238 20.43 -15.01 0.13
N PHE A 239 19.80 -16.15 0.36
CA PHE A 239 18.38 -16.34 0.10
C PHE A 239 17.68 -17.02 1.27
N SER A 240 16.38 -16.76 1.41
CA SER A 240 15.57 -17.35 2.47
C SER A 240 15.25 -18.83 2.21
N TRP A 241 15.51 -19.70 3.18
CA TRP A 241 15.19 -21.14 3.06
C TRP A 241 13.70 -21.47 3.30
N SER A 242 12.94 -20.55 3.91
CA SER A 242 11.50 -20.71 4.16
C SER A 242 10.75 -19.38 4.08
N GLY A 243 9.45 -19.43 3.75
CA GLY A 243 8.64 -18.25 3.41
C GLY A 243 8.64 -17.96 1.90
N SER A 244 8.22 -16.76 1.50
CA SER A 244 8.44 -16.30 0.12
C SER A 244 9.95 -16.27 -0.14
N LEU A 245 10.41 -17.04 -1.14
CA LEU A 245 11.80 -17.04 -1.59
C LEU A 245 12.17 -15.61 -1.98
N LEU A 246 13.16 -15.07 -1.29
CA LEU A 246 13.78 -13.79 -1.60
C LEU A 246 15.24 -14.10 -1.89
N VAL A 247 15.71 -13.65 -3.04
CA VAL A 247 17.10 -13.74 -3.52
C VAL A 247 17.63 -12.32 -3.62
#